data_AF-A0A7S3GW03-F1
#
_entry.id   AF-A0A7S3GW03-F1
#
_cell.length_a   1.000
_cell.length_b   1.000
_cell.length_c   1.000
_cell.angle_alpha   90.00
_cell.angle_beta   90.00
_cell.angle_gamma   90.00
#
_symmetry.space_group_name_H-M   'P 1'
#
loop_
_entity.id
_entity.type
_entity.pdbx_description
1 polymer ?
#
loop_
_entity_poly.entity_id
_entity_poly.type
_entity_poly.pdbx_seq_one_letter_code
_entity_poly.pdbx_strand_id
1 'polypeptide(L)'
;FAKGGAWNRSRIGWFWGGMTVQGVLPYYYNRVAQPGRSQIVDRCYYNTMADTEPCSTQQLSELKSAHFTVCQKPWGCWQGSYANRLCGDLHRRWFDLRQEAEAFYGIPVNPKACPRGGHKHYQPMALHSAVLPVEKLPFCVPDDSPDRFVPIREAKYQSDHYH
;
A
#
# COMPACT_ATOMS: atom_id res chain seq x y z
N PHE A 1 -18.63 1.42 15.22
CA PHE A 1 -18.77 0.17 14.45
C PHE A 1 -19.68 -0.78 15.20
N ALA A 2 -20.65 -1.44 14.55
CA ALA A 2 -21.48 -2.47 15.18
C ALA A 2 -21.16 -3.84 14.57
N LYS A 3 -20.82 -4.84 15.38
CA LYS A 3 -20.59 -6.22 14.90
C LYS A 3 -21.84 -6.72 14.17
N GLY A 4 -21.70 -7.13 12.91
CA GLY A 4 -22.82 -7.50 12.02
C GLY A 4 -23.58 -6.33 11.37
N GLY A 5 -23.46 -5.10 11.87
CA GLY A 5 -24.07 -3.89 11.30
C GLY A 5 -23.10 -2.99 10.52
N ALA A 6 -21.79 -3.18 10.70
CA ALA A 6 -20.73 -2.35 10.13
C ALA A 6 -20.73 -0.90 10.65
N TRP A 7 -20.14 0.04 9.90
CA TRP A 7 -20.10 1.46 10.28
C TRP A 7 -21.48 2.10 10.22
N ASN A 8 -21.94 2.67 11.35
CA ASN A 8 -23.27 3.28 11.50
C ASN A 8 -24.43 2.45 10.90
N ARG A 9 -24.40 1.11 11.09
CA ARG A 9 -25.40 0.18 10.54
C ARG A 9 -25.57 0.23 9.01
N SER A 10 -24.61 0.80 8.29
CA SER A 10 -24.68 1.03 6.84
C SER A 10 -24.42 -0.21 5.98
N ARG A 11 -24.02 -1.33 6.60
CA ARG A 11 -23.52 -2.55 5.95
C ARG A 11 -22.19 -2.38 5.17
N ILE A 12 -21.54 -1.21 5.24
CA ILE A 12 -20.22 -0.97 4.63
C ILE A 12 -19.11 -1.42 5.58
N GLY A 13 -18.28 -2.38 5.16
CA GLY A 13 -17.16 -2.90 5.96
C GLY A 13 -17.59 -3.89 7.04
N TRP A 14 -18.62 -4.71 6.80
CA TRP A 14 -19.18 -5.66 7.78
C TRP A 14 -18.30 -6.88 8.13
N PHE A 15 -17.20 -7.09 7.40
CA PHE A 15 -16.22 -8.15 7.65
C PHE A 15 -15.09 -7.66 8.58
N TRP A 16 -14.27 -8.58 9.11
CA TRP A 16 -13.19 -8.27 10.07
C TRP A 16 -12.24 -7.15 9.60
N GLY A 17 -11.79 -7.20 8.35
CA GLY A 17 -10.96 -6.14 7.77
C GLY A 17 -11.65 -4.78 7.65
N GLY A 18 -12.99 -4.75 7.62
CA GLY A 18 -13.78 -3.52 7.52
C GLY A 18 -13.82 -2.68 8.80
N MET A 19 -13.31 -3.19 9.92
CA MET A 19 -13.04 -2.36 11.11
C MET A 19 -11.84 -1.42 10.90
N THR A 20 -11.02 -1.64 9.88
CA THR A 20 -9.82 -0.86 9.58
C THR A 20 -10.10 0.24 8.54
N VAL A 21 -9.03 0.85 8.02
CA VAL A 21 -9.06 1.82 6.92
C VAL A 21 -9.90 1.33 5.72
N GLN A 22 -9.89 0.03 5.45
CA GLN A 22 -10.62 -0.59 4.33
C GLN A 22 -12.15 -0.50 4.45
N GLY A 23 -12.71 -0.27 5.65
CA GLY A 23 -14.15 -0.09 5.82
C GLY A 23 -14.55 1.32 6.24
N VAL A 24 -13.72 2.01 7.03
CA VAL A 24 -14.02 3.38 7.48
C VAL A 24 -13.98 4.39 6.33
N LEU A 25 -13.00 4.29 5.40
CA LEU A 25 -12.92 5.22 4.27
C LEU A 25 -14.09 5.04 3.31
N PRO A 26 -14.45 3.82 2.84
CA PRO A 26 -15.65 3.66 2.03
C PRO A 26 -16.92 4.11 2.75
N TYR A 27 -17.03 3.92 4.07
CA TYR A 27 -18.18 4.43 4.82
C TYR A 27 -18.24 5.97 4.75
N TYR A 28 -17.13 6.64 5.06
CA TYR A 28 -17.07 8.10 5.04
C TYR A 28 -17.42 8.66 3.66
N TYR A 29 -16.74 8.20 2.60
CA TYR A 29 -16.95 8.76 1.26
C TYR A 29 -18.33 8.43 0.66
N ASN A 30 -18.93 7.29 1.01
CA ASN A 30 -20.26 6.92 0.49
C ASN A 30 -21.44 7.42 1.34
N ARG A 31 -21.24 7.79 2.61
CA ARG A 31 -22.34 8.11 3.55
C ARG A 31 -22.23 9.46 4.24
N VAL A 32 -21.04 10.04 4.33
CA VAL A 32 -20.78 11.24 5.13
C VAL A 32 -20.26 12.39 4.26
N ALA A 33 -19.33 12.11 3.36
CA ALA A 33 -18.76 13.12 2.47
C ALA A 33 -19.80 13.69 1.49
N GLN A 34 -19.57 14.92 1.04
CA GLN A 34 -20.37 15.54 -0.01
C GLN A 34 -20.29 14.73 -1.32
N PRO A 35 -21.34 14.74 -2.17
CA PRO A 35 -21.29 14.10 -3.49
C PRO A 35 -20.10 14.56 -4.35
N GLY A 36 -19.54 13.67 -5.17
CA GLY A 36 -18.41 13.99 -6.05
C GLY A 36 -17.03 13.98 -5.37
N ARG A 37 -16.96 13.70 -4.07
CA ARG A 37 -15.72 13.63 -3.28
C ARG A 37 -14.95 12.30 -3.40
N SER A 38 -15.39 11.41 -4.28
CA SER A 38 -14.77 10.11 -4.52
C SER A 38 -14.69 9.82 -6.00
N GLN A 39 -13.58 9.22 -6.42
CA GLN A 39 -13.40 8.75 -7.78
C GLN A 39 -13.20 7.24 -7.78
N ILE A 40 -13.94 6.54 -8.66
CA ILE A 40 -13.70 5.13 -8.91
C ILE A 40 -12.51 5.03 -9.87
N VAL A 41 -11.51 4.25 -9.49
CA VAL A 41 -10.35 3.93 -10.32
C VAL A 41 -10.40 2.48 -10.76
N ASP A 42 -9.80 2.19 -11.92
CA ASP A 42 -9.69 0.81 -12.39
C ASP A 42 -8.72 0.03 -11.51
N ARG A 43 -9.25 -0.96 -10.78
CA ARG A 43 -8.46 -1.78 -9.86
C ARG A 43 -7.34 -2.56 -10.56
N CYS A 44 -7.51 -2.99 -11.81
CA CYS A 44 -6.51 -3.80 -12.48
C CYS A 44 -5.28 -3.00 -12.91
N TYR A 45 -5.34 -1.66 -12.93
CA TYR A 45 -4.19 -0.80 -13.24
C TYR A 45 -3.68 -0.02 -12.03
N TYR A 46 -4.60 0.45 -11.17
CA TYR A 46 -4.26 1.35 -10.06
C TYR A 46 -4.15 0.65 -8.71
N ASN A 47 -4.56 -0.61 -8.58
CA ASN A 47 -4.50 -1.37 -7.33
C ASN A 47 -4.52 -2.88 -7.61
N THR A 48 -3.73 -3.35 -8.59
CA THR A 48 -3.87 -4.73 -9.05
C THR A 48 -3.42 -5.71 -7.98
N MET A 49 -4.29 -6.64 -7.64
CA MET A 49 -3.94 -7.79 -6.81
C MET A 49 -3.63 -9.02 -7.66
N ALA A 50 -3.88 -9.01 -8.97
CA ALA A 50 -3.73 -10.18 -9.85
C ALA A 50 -4.48 -11.43 -9.33
N ASP A 51 -5.63 -11.20 -8.69
CA ASP A 51 -6.50 -12.18 -8.03
C ASP A 51 -7.65 -12.67 -8.91
N THR A 52 -7.91 -11.98 -10.02
CA THR A 52 -8.93 -12.35 -11.02
C THR A 52 -8.28 -12.49 -12.39
N GLU A 53 -8.88 -13.26 -13.28
CA GLU A 53 -8.40 -13.46 -14.66
C GLU A 53 -8.22 -12.14 -15.43
N PRO A 54 -9.14 -11.16 -15.39
CA PRO A 54 -8.93 -9.87 -16.06
C PRO A 54 -7.75 -9.06 -15.51
N CYS A 55 -7.44 -9.19 -14.22
CA CYS A 55 -6.33 -8.47 -13.61
C CYS A 55 -5.00 -9.22 -13.71
N SER A 56 -5.00 -10.55 -13.92
CA SER A 56 -3.77 -11.36 -13.99
C SER A 56 -3.13 -11.38 -15.38
N THR A 57 -3.87 -10.98 -16.41
CA THR A 57 -3.41 -10.97 -17.81
C THR A 57 -2.83 -9.62 -18.26
N GLN A 58 -2.88 -8.59 -17.40
CA GLN A 58 -2.36 -7.25 -17.67
C GLN A 58 -0.86 -7.23 -17.92
N GLN A 59 -0.39 -6.32 -18.76
CA GLN A 59 1.04 -6.14 -18.98
C GLN A 59 1.64 -5.25 -17.89
N LEU A 60 2.84 -5.61 -17.42
CA LEU A 60 3.53 -4.87 -16.35
C LEU A 60 3.69 -3.36 -16.66
N SER A 61 3.92 -3.01 -17.94
CA SER A 61 4.09 -1.62 -18.39
C SER A 61 2.83 -0.76 -18.31
N GLU A 62 1.64 -1.38 -18.28
CA GLU A 62 0.36 -0.67 -18.24
C GLU A 62 -0.04 -0.32 -16.80
N LEU A 63 0.47 -1.10 -15.83
CA LEU A 63 0.17 -0.95 -14.42
C LEU A 63 0.74 0.35 -13.84
N LYS A 64 -0.03 0.98 -12.96
CA LYS A 64 0.38 2.17 -12.20
C LYS A 64 0.77 1.83 -10.77
N SER A 65 0.10 0.86 -10.17
CA SER A 65 0.43 0.37 -8.84
C SER A 65 0.01 -1.09 -8.66
N ALA A 66 0.63 -1.77 -7.70
CA ALA A 66 0.37 -3.17 -7.39
C ALA A 66 0.19 -3.40 -5.89
N HIS A 67 -0.70 -4.33 -5.54
CA HIS A 67 -1.05 -4.69 -4.18
C HIS A 67 -0.77 -6.17 -3.93
N PHE A 68 0.30 -6.42 -3.19
CA PHE A 68 0.76 -7.78 -2.84
C PHE A 68 -0.14 -8.43 -1.76
N THR A 69 -1.29 -8.92 -2.17
CA THR A 69 -2.20 -9.76 -1.36
C THR A 69 -2.04 -11.22 -1.75
N VAL A 70 -2.57 -11.64 -2.91
CA VAL A 70 -2.47 -13.04 -3.37
C VAL A 70 -1.06 -13.37 -3.88
N CYS A 71 -0.35 -12.39 -4.46
CA CYS A 71 1.03 -12.57 -4.91
C CYS A 71 2.03 -12.75 -3.77
N GLN A 72 1.61 -12.65 -2.50
CA GLN A 72 2.46 -12.62 -1.31
C GLN A 72 3.48 -11.49 -1.31
N LYS A 73 4.03 -11.17 -0.13
CA LYS A 73 4.95 -10.05 0.03
C LYS A 73 6.30 -10.34 -0.66
N PRO A 74 6.94 -9.36 -1.33
CA PRO A 74 8.25 -9.54 -1.96
C PRO A 74 9.35 -10.00 -1.01
N TRP A 75 9.40 -9.43 0.19
CA TRP A 75 10.30 -9.86 1.27
C TRP A 75 9.96 -11.24 1.86
N GLY A 76 8.89 -11.87 1.43
CA GLY A 76 8.65 -13.29 1.66
C GLY A 76 9.59 -14.19 0.84
N CYS A 77 10.26 -13.63 -0.18
CA CYS A 77 11.23 -14.33 -1.03
C CYS A 77 10.71 -15.65 -1.63
N TRP A 78 9.44 -15.69 -2.04
CA TRP A 78 8.78 -16.87 -2.64
C TRP A 78 9.04 -17.00 -4.15
N GLN A 79 10.21 -16.53 -4.60
CA GLN A 79 10.58 -16.45 -6.02
C GLN A 79 10.48 -17.84 -6.68
N GLY A 80 9.76 -17.93 -7.79
CA GLY A 80 9.59 -19.16 -8.57
C GLY A 80 8.38 -20.02 -8.18
N SER A 81 7.60 -19.66 -7.15
CA SER A 81 6.39 -20.40 -6.74
C SER A 81 5.07 -19.77 -7.19
N TYR A 82 5.11 -18.77 -8.08
CA TYR A 82 3.91 -18.07 -8.51
C TYR A 82 3.25 -18.80 -9.70
N ALA A 83 2.06 -19.36 -9.47
CA ALA A 83 1.24 -19.87 -10.57
C ALA A 83 0.80 -18.77 -11.55
N ASN A 84 0.74 -17.53 -11.07
CA ASN A 84 0.38 -16.36 -11.85
C ASN A 84 1.63 -15.66 -12.40
N ARG A 85 1.73 -15.58 -13.74
CA ARG A 85 2.81 -14.88 -14.45
C ARG A 85 2.99 -13.44 -13.95
N LEU A 86 1.91 -12.67 -13.83
CA LEU A 86 1.98 -11.27 -13.42
C LEU A 86 2.54 -11.12 -12.00
N CYS A 87 2.26 -12.04 -11.08
CA CYS A 87 2.90 -12.03 -9.77
C CYS A 87 4.42 -12.17 -9.89
N GLY A 88 4.92 -13.06 -10.77
CA GLY A 88 6.35 -13.17 -11.05
C GLY A 88 6.96 -11.88 -11.62
N ASP A 89 6.26 -11.24 -12.56
CA ASP A 89 6.67 -9.96 -13.17
C ASP A 89 6.72 -8.82 -12.13
N LEU A 90 5.69 -8.72 -11.29
CA LEU A 90 5.61 -7.73 -10.20
C LEU A 90 6.72 -7.90 -9.16
N HIS A 91 7.03 -9.14 -8.77
CA HIS A 91 8.11 -9.42 -7.83
C HIS A 91 9.47 -9.03 -8.39
N ARG A 92 9.75 -9.35 -9.67
CA ARG A 92 10.98 -8.91 -10.33
C ARG A 92 11.09 -7.39 -10.33
N ARG A 93 10.03 -6.70 -10.78
CA ARG A 93 10.01 -5.23 -10.80
C ARG A 93 10.19 -4.61 -9.43
N TRP A 94 9.65 -5.23 -8.38
CA TRP A 94 9.85 -4.76 -7.01
C TRP A 94 11.33 -4.80 -6.60
N PHE A 95 12.06 -5.87 -6.92
CA PHE A 95 13.50 -5.97 -6.64
C PHE A 95 14.34 -5.05 -7.53
N ASP A 96 13.92 -4.77 -8.77
CA ASP A 96 14.55 -3.76 -9.61
C ASP A 96 14.40 -2.36 -8.98
N LEU A 97 13.16 -1.98 -8.60
CA LEU A 97 12.88 -0.71 -7.92
C LEU A 97 13.60 -0.59 -6.58
N ARG A 98 13.76 -1.69 -5.84
CA ARG A 98 14.55 -1.71 -4.60
C ARG A 98 16.02 -1.37 -4.88
N GLN A 99 16.62 -1.94 -5.93
CA GLN A 99 18.01 -1.63 -6.30
C GLN A 99 18.15 -0.19 -6.80
N GLU A 100 17.19 0.32 -7.56
CA GLU A 100 17.12 1.74 -7.95
C GLU A 100 17.06 2.65 -6.71
N ALA A 101 16.25 2.28 -5.71
CA ALA A 101 16.17 3.01 -4.44
C ALA A 101 17.47 2.92 -3.62
N GLU A 102 18.12 1.76 -3.56
CA GLU A 102 19.42 1.61 -2.90
C GLU A 102 20.46 2.56 -3.51
N ALA A 103 20.54 2.60 -4.84
CA ALA A 103 21.42 3.52 -5.56
C ALA A 103 21.04 4.99 -5.31
N PHE A 104 19.74 5.32 -5.34
CA PHE A 104 19.23 6.68 -5.12
C PHE A 104 19.59 7.23 -3.74
N TYR A 105 19.51 6.39 -2.71
CA TYR A 105 19.85 6.75 -1.33
C TYR A 105 21.34 6.59 -0.99
N GLY A 106 22.19 6.29 -1.98
CA GLY A 106 23.64 6.15 -1.80
C GLY A 106 24.04 4.96 -0.92
N ILE A 107 23.19 3.94 -0.80
CA ILE A 107 23.51 2.72 -0.05
C ILE A 107 23.96 1.59 -0.99
N PRO A 108 24.79 0.64 -0.52
CA PRO A 108 25.23 -0.46 -1.36
C PRO A 108 24.06 -1.24 -1.97
N VAL A 109 24.04 -1.35 -3.29
CA VAL A 109 23.03 -2.11 -4.02
C VAL A 109 23.19 -3.59 -3.72
N ASN A 110 22.11 -4.24 -3.29
CA ASN A 110 22.08 -5.66 -3.00
C ASN A 110 21.28 -6.41 -4.08
N PRO A 111 21.95 -6.98 -5.10
CA PRO A 111 21.28 -7.72 -6.18
C PRO A 111 20.70 -9.06 -5.72
N LYS A 112 21.07 -9.55 -4.52
CA LYS A 112 20.64 -10.84 -3.98
C LYS A 112 19.95 -10.68 -2.63
N ALA A 113 18.96 -9.79 -2.57
CA ALA A 113 18.14 -9.57 -1.37
C ALA A 113 17.40 -10.82 -0.86
N CYS A 114 17.26 -11.85 -1.71
CA CYS A 114 16.68 -13.15 -1.38
C CYS A 114 17.66 -14.30 -1.74
N PRO A 115 18.76 -14.49 -1.00
CA PRO A 115 19.84 -15.42 -1.39
C PRO A 115 19.44 -16.89 -1.33
N ARG A 116 18.48 -17.26 -0.47
CA ARG A 116 18.09 -18.67 -0.24
C ARG A 116 16.58 -18.92 -0.39
N GLY A 117 15.82 -17.92 -0.86
CA GLY A 117 14.35 -17.96 -0.85
C GLY A 117 13.75 -17.98 0.57
N GLY A 118 12.45 -17.75 0.69
CA GLY A 118 11.73 -17.81 1.97
C GLY A 118 11.92 -16.61 2.92
N HIS A 119 10.90 -16.36 3.74
CA HIS A 119 10.76 -15.14 4.55
C HIS A 119 11.91 -14.86 5.53
N LYS A 120 12.64 -15.87 5.98
CA LYS A 120 13.76 -15.72 6.95
C LYS A 120 15.05 -15.22 6.30
N HIS A 121 15.12 -15.23 4.98
CA HIS A 121 16.35 -14.98 4.25
C HIS A 121 16.33 -13.64 3.52
N TYR A 122 15.25 -12.87 3.64
CA TYR A 122 15.21 -11.51 3.11
C TYR A 122 16.24 -10.63 3.79
N GLN A 123 17.02 -9.89 2.99
CA GLN A 123 17.97 -8.90 3.44
C GLN A 123 17.37 -7.49 3.25
N PRO A 124 16.96 -6.81 4.34
CA PRO A 124 16.44 -5.45 4.27
C PRO A 124 17.46 -4.46 3.71
N MET A 125 16.98 -3.33 3.19
CA MET A 125 17.86 -2.22 2.82
C MET A 125 18.58 -1.67 4.06
N ALA A 126 19.88 -1.38 3.93
CA ALA A 126 20.70 -0.83 5.01
C ALA A 126 20.45 0.69 5.16
N LEU A 127 19.26 1.08 5.61
CA LEU A 127 18.83 2.49 5.65
C LEU A 127 19.62 3.36 6.65
N HIS A 128 20.38 2.77 7.57
CA HIS A 128 21.18 3.53 8.54
C HIS A 128 22.26 4.41 7.88
N SER A 129 22.68 4.09 6.65
CA SER A 129 23.64 4.86 5.87
C SER A 129 22.99 5.60 4.70
N ALA A 130 21.66 5.66 4.66
CA ALA A 130 20.95 6.34 3.57
C ALA A 130 21.16 7.85 3.64
N VAL A 131 21.51 8.44 2.50
CA VAL A 131 21.59 9.89 2.32
C VAL A 131 20.42 10.31 1.45
N LEU A 132 19.57 11.20 1.97
CA LEU A 132 18.53 11.83 1.16
C LEU A 132 19.21 12.80 0.18
N PRO A 133 18.95 12.69 -1.14
CA PRO A 133 19.46 13.67 -2.08
C PRO A 133 18.70 14.99 -1.89
N VAL A 134 19.29 15.89 -1.10
CA VAL A 134 18.73 17.19 -0.70
C VAL A 134 18.40 18.07 -1.92
N GLU A 135 19.12 17.89 -3.03
CA GLU A 135 18.94 18.65 -4.27
C GLU A 135 17.79 18.14 -5.17
N LYS A 136 17.13 17.01 -4.83
CA LYS A 136 16.12 16.35 -5.67
C LYS A 136 14.72 16.24 -5.05
N LEU A 137 14.38 17.07 -4.06
CA LEU A 137 13.02 17.11 -3.51
C LEU A 137 12.23 18.31 -4.03
N PRO A 138 11.59 18.25 -5.22
CA PRO A 138 10.59 19.25 -5.61
C PRO A 138 9.22 19.00 -4.97
N PHE A 139 9.12 18.09 -3.99
CA PHE A 139 7.85 17.47 -3.58
C PHE A 139 7.35 17.95 -2.22
N CYS A 140 7.27 19.26 -2.02
CA CYS A 140 6.20 19.79 -1.20
C CYS A 140 5.07 20.15 -2.15
N VAL A 141 4.16 19.21 -2.42
CA VAL A 141 2.87 19.57 -3.04
C VAL A 141 2.08 20.28 -1.96
N PRO A 142 1.75 21.58 -2.11
CA PRO A 142 0.89 22.26 -1.16
C PRO A 142 -0.44 21.51 -1.08
N ASP A 143 -0.85 21.13 0.13
CA ASP A 143 -2.19 20.62 0.36
C ASP A 143 -3.14 21.81 0.49
N ASP A 144 -3.71 22.20 -0.65
CA ASP A 144 -4.72 23.25 -0.78
C ASP A 144 -6.15 22.68 -0.74
N SER A 145 -6.31 21.43 -0.26
CA SER A 145 -7.63 20.79 -0.20
C SER A 145 -8.55 21.56 0.77
N PRO A 146 -9.82 21.82 0.39
CA PRO A 146 -10.77 22.57 1.23
C PRO A 146 -11.14 21.84 2.52
N ASP A 147 -10.84 20.54 2.62
CA ASP A 147 -11.01 19.68 3.79
C ASP A 147 -9.68 19.36 4.50
N ARG A 148 -8.62 20.14 4.23
CA ARG A 148 -7.37 20.01 4.99
C ARG A 148 -7.70 20.07 6.48
N PHE A 149 -7.50 18.96 7.16
CA PHE A 149 -7.60 18.91 8.61
C PHE A 149 -6.51 19.82 9.16
N VAL A 150 -6.88 21.04 9.54
CA VAL A 150 -6.05 21.86 10.40
C VAL A 150 -6.05 21.11 11.74
N PRO A 151 -4.90 20.59 12.20
CA PRO A 151 -4.87 19.93 13.49
C PRO A 151 -5.33 20.94 14.53
N ILE A 152 -6.50 20.71 15.12
CA ILE A 152 -6.92 21.46 16.29
C ILE A 152 -5.87 21.11 17.34
N ARG A 153 -5.17 22.11 17.89
CA ARG A 153 -4.04 21.95 18.83
C ARG A 153 -4.37 21.15 20.10
N GLU A 154 -5.59 20.64 20.24
CA GLU A 154 -6.10 19.97 21.43
C GLU A 154 -6.87 18.69 21.06
N ALA A 155 -6.22 17.73 20.40
CA ALA A 155 -6.62 16.34 20.55
C ALA A 155 -5.67 15.66 21.55
N LYS A 156 -5.77 16.05 22.84
CA LYS A 156 -5.27 15.18 23.90
C LYS A 156 -6.12 13.93 23.85
N TYR A 157 -5.51 12.81 23.49
CA TYR A 157 -6.12 11.50 23.65
C TYR A 157 -6.36 11.30 25.15
N GLN A 158 -7.55 11.63 25.64
CA GLN A 158 -7.98 11.25 26.98
C GLN A 158 -8.27 9.75 26.95
N SER A 159 -7.29 8.96 27.38
CA SER A 159 -7.50 7.55 27.69
C SER A 159 -8.23 7.46 29.03
N ASP A 160 -9.51 7.78 29.03
CA ASP A 160 -10.35 7.57 30.21
C ASP A 160 -11.03 6.20 30.12
N HIS A 161 -10.71 5.37 31.12
CA HIS A 161 -11.44 4.21 31.62
C HIS A 161 -11.28 2.86 30.91
N TYR A 162 -10.43 2.01 31.48
CA TYR A 162 -10.87 0.69 31.96
C TYR A 162 -10.24 0.44 33.34
N HIS A 163 -11.06 0.54 34.38
CA HIS A 163 -10.90 -0.20 35.63
C HIS A 163 -11.55 -1.57 35.47
#